data_AF-B9CN44-F1
#
_entry.id   AF-B9CN44-F1
#
_cell.length_a   1.000
_cell.length_b   1.000
_cell.length_c   1.000
_cell.angle_alpha   90.00
_cell.angle_beta   90.00
_cell.angle_gamma   90.00
#
_symmetry.space_group_name_H-M   'P 1'
#
loop_
_entity.id
_entity.type
_entity.pdbx_description
1 polymer ?
#
loop_
_entity_poly.entity_id
_entity_poly.type
_entity_poly.pdbx_seq_one_letter_code
_entity_poly.pdbx_strand_id
1 'polypeptide(L)'
;MADVNTNGEPTPQAQTEPKQEPKQEPTKQTEPTKGDPKQQPKYTDADVDALIGKKFAKWQEQQEAKIAEAAKLAEMNAQQKAEYERDQLQKELDDLRRKDAVSGMMAESRKQLQEKGISVDDALLSRLIADTAEETKASVDAFSELFNAAVEAGIKERLAGKAPKATTPAKAMTRDDIMAIQDTEARQRAIHEHMDLFSN
;
A
#
# COMPACT_ATOMS: atom_id res chain seq x y z
N MET A 1 14.74 -54.35 -7.87
CA MET A 1 13.92 -53.93 -6.72
C MET A 1 13.02 -52.83 -7.25
N ALA A 2 11.96 -53.25 -7.95
CA ALA A 2 10.63 -53.55 -7.39
C ALA A 2 9.80 -52.26 -7.35
N ASP A 3 8.87 -51.97 -8.28
CA ASP A 3 7.70 -52.74 -8.77
C ASP A 3 6.67 -53.04 -7.68
N VAL A 4 5.42 -52.56 -7.86
CA VAL A 4 4.14 -53.29 -7.66
C VAL A 4 2.99 -52.53 -8.36
N ASN A 5 2.01 -53.29 -8.86
CA ASN A 5 0.79 -52.89 -9.60
C ASN A 5 -0.43 -53.56 -8.88
N THR A 6 -1.74 -53.27 -9.05
CA THR A 6 -2.56 -52.94 -10.24
C THR A 6 -3.89 -52.25 -9.89
N ASN A 7 -4.49 -51.57 -10.89
CA ASN A 7 -5.95 -51.43 -11.14
C ASN A 7 -6.86 -50.58 -10.23
N GLY A 8 -7.82 -49.90 -10.87
CA GLY A 8 -9.02 -49.37 -10.19
C GLY A 8 -9.88 -48.31 -10.91
N GLU A 9 -9.99 -48.30 -12.24
CA GLU A 9 -10.94 -47.38 -12.93
C GLU A 9 -12.40 -47.81 -12.72
N PRO A 10 -13.38 -46.88 -12.78
CA PRO A 10 -14.21 -46.90 -14.00
C PRO A 10 -14.64 -45.52 -14.54
N THR A 11 -14.61 -45.42 -15.87
CA THR A 11 -15.18 -44.34 -16.69
C THR A 11 -16.72 -44.37 -16.70
N PRO A 12 -17.42 -43.22 -16.74
CA PRO A 12 -18.83 -43.16 -17.13
C PRO A 12 -18.96 -43.39 -18.64
N GLN A 13 -19.64 -44.48 -19.04
CA GLN A 13 -19.81 -44.86 -20.44
C GLN A 13 -20.80 -43.96 -21.17
N ALA A 14 -20.41 -43.46 -22.34
CA ALA A 14 -21.37 -43.05 -23.36
C ALA A 14 -22.01 -44.30 -23.98
N GLN A 15 -23.34 -44.40 -23.94
CA GLN A 15 -24.08 -45.47 -24.63
C GLN A 15 -24.71 -44.93 -25.92
N THR A 16 -24.30 -45.52 -27.03
CA THR A 16 -24.86 -45.29 -28.37
C THR A 16 -25.93 -46.32 -28.70
N GLU A 17 -27.03 -45.83 -29.28
CA GLU A 17 -27.97 -46.58 -30.14
C GLU A 17 -28.90 -47.63 -29.47
N PRO A 18 -30.08 -47.97 -30.08
CA PRO A 18 -30.40 -47.83 -31.51
C PRO A 18 -31.65 -47.04 -31.91
N LYS A 19 -31.53 -46.50 -33.12
CA LYS A 19 -32.60 -46.10 -34.04
C LYS A 19 -33.67 -47.20 -34.17
N GLN A 20 -34.93 -46.88 -33.93
CA GLN A 20 -36.09 -47.72 -34.32
C GLN A 20 -37.02 -46.94 -35.25
N GLU A 21 -37.04 -47.35 -36.52
CA GLU A 21 -38.12 -47.01 -37.46
C GLU A 21 -39.35 -47.86 -37.14
N PRO A 22 -40.54 -47.26 -36.92
CA PRO A 22 -41.80 -48.00 -36.98
C PRO A 22 -42.10 -48.33 -38.45
N LYS A 23 -42.01 -49.61 -38.80
CA LYS A 23 -42.48 -50.12 -40.10
C LYS A 23 -43.95 -49.76 -40.31
N GLN A 24 -44.27 -49.24 -41.48
CA GLN A 24 -45.65 -49.20 -41.96
C GLN A 24 -46.02 -50.58 -42.51
N GLU A 25 -47.10 -51.17 -42.00
CA GLU A 25 -47.89 -52.18 -42.74
C GLU A 25 -49.36 -51.74 -42.81
N PRO A 26 -50.09 -52.03 -43.90
CA PRO A 26 -51.32 -51.33 -44.23
C PRO A 26 -52.58 -51.99 -43.65
N THR A 27 -53.26 -51.33 -42.71
CA THR A 27 -54.61 -51.73 -42.29
C THR A 27 -55.66 -51.11 -43.20
N LYS A 28 -56.31 -51.94 -44.02
CA LYS A 28 -57.27 -51.50 -45.04
C LYS A 28 -58.72 -51.58 -44.54
N GLN A 29 -59.41 -50.42 -44.58
CA GLN A 29 -60.87 -50.24 -44.64
C GLN A 29 -61.76 -50.73 -43.48
N THR A 30 -62.50 -49.80 -42.86
CA THR A 30 -63.97 -49.91 -42.79
C THR A 30 -64.64 -48.55 -42.57
N GLU A 31 -65.53 -48.18 -43.48
CA GLU A 31 -66.67 -47.25 -43.34
C GLU A 31 -67.83 -47.93 -44.12
N PRO A 32 -69.12 -47.54 -43.97
CA PRO A 32 -69.64 -46.38 -43.22
C PRO A 32 -70.80 -46.69 -42.26
N THR A 33 -71.19 -45.71 -41.43
CA THR A 33 -72.61 -45.39 -41.13
C THR A 33 -72.74 -43.93 -40.70
N LYS A 34 -73.91 -43.36 -40.95
CA LYS A 34 -74.21 -41.93 -41.17
C LYS A 34 -75.08 -41.39 -40.04
N GLY A 35 -74.78 -40.22 -39.45
CA GLY A 35 -75.65 -39.74 -38.35
C GLY A 35 -75.45 -38.40 -37.64
N ASP A 36 -74.48 -37.53 -37.94
CA ASP A 36 -74.39 -36.21 -37.29
C ASP A 36 -73.87 -35.12 -38.26
N PRO A 37 -74.27 -33.83 -38.12
CA PRO A 37 -73.82 -32.77 -39.00
C PRO A 37 -72.34 -32.51 -38.78
N LYS A 38 -71.52 -32.91 -39.76
CA LYS A 38 -70.06 -32.74 -39.76
C LYS A 38 -69.69 -31.29 -39.42
N GLN A 39 -69.21 -31.08 -38.20
CA GLN A 39 -68.43 -29.89 -37.87
C GLN A 39 -67.17 -29.96 -38.73
N GLN A 40 -67.10 -29.14 -39.78
CA GLN A 40 -65.86 -29.01 -40.53
C GLN A 40 -64.77 -28.48 -39.58
N PRO A 41 -63.54 -29.01 -39.65
CA PRO A 41 -62.46 -28.54 -38.79
C PRO A 41 -62.28 -27.04 -38.99
N LYS A 42 -62.28 -26.29 -37.88
CA LYS A 42 -62.33 -24.81 -37.87
C LYS A 42 -61.05 -24.15 -38.41
N TYR A 43 -60.01 -24.96 -38.60
CA TYR A 43 -58.69 -24.61 -39.13
C TYR A 43 -58.18 -25.77 -39.97
N THR A 44 -57.40 -25.49 -41.01
CA THR A 44 -56.63 -26.51 -41.74
C THR A 44 -55.27 -26.73 -41.07
N ASP A 45 -54.60 -27.85 -41.35
CA ASP A 45 -53.25 -28.11 -40.84
C ASP A 45 -52.27 -27.00 -41.27
N ALA A 46 -52.45 -26.43 -42.47
CA ALA A 46 -51.67 -25.28 -42.95
C ALA A 46 -51.89 -24.00 -42.11
N ASP A 47 -53.10 -23.77 -41.60
CA ASP A 47 -53.38 -22.65 -40.68
C ASP A 47 -52.72 -22.87 -39.32
N VAL A 48 -52.70 -24.13 -38.85
CA VAL A 48 -52.07 -24.54 -37.60
C VAL A 48 -50.55 -24.41 -37.70
N ASP A 49 -49.93 -24.91 -38.77
CA ASP A 49 -48.49 -24.77 -39.02
C ASP A 49 -48.08 -23.30 -39.18
N ALA A 50 -48.86 -22.49 -39.90
CA ALA A 50 -48.61 -21.05 -40.02
C ALA A 50 -48.72 -20.32 -38.66
N LEU A 51 -49.64 -20.75 -37.78
CA LEU A 51 -49.78 -20.21 -36.43
C LEU A 51 -48.65 -20.67 -35.50
N ILE A 52 -48.24 -21.94 -35.58
CA ILE A 52 -47.11 -22.51 -34.83
C ILE A 52 -45.82 -21.83 -35.27
N GLY A 53 -45.54 -21.72 -36.57
CA GLY A 53 -44.36 -21.03 -37.10
C GLY A 53 -44.28 -19.57 -36.66
N LYS A 54 -45.40 -18.82 -36.70
CA LYS A 54 -45.45 -17.44 -36.17
C LYS A 54 -45.21 -17.36 -34.66
N LYS A 55 -45.71 -18.33 -33.88
CA LYS A 55 -45.46 -18.38 -32.43
C LYS A 55 -44.03 -18.81 -32.10
N PHE A 56 -43.47 -19.75 -32.85
CA PHE A 56 -42.11 -20.23 -32.70
C PHE A 56 -41.10 -19.14 -33.03
N ALA A 57 -41.27 -18.42 -34.13
CA ALA A 57 -40.44 -17.26 -34.48
C ALA A 57 -40.44 -16.19 -33.37
N LYS A 58 -41.63 -15.81 -32.86
CA LYS A 58 -41.75 -14.86 -31.73
C LYS A 58 -41.21 -15.39 -30.40
N TRP A 59 -41.17 -16.70 -30.21
CA TRP A 59 -40.59 -17.32 -29.03
C TRP A 59 -39.07 -17.33 -29.15
N GLN A 60 -38.53 -17.70 -30.30
CA GLN A 60 -37.10 -17.69 -30.59
C GLN A 60 -36.52 -16.28 -30.48
N GLU A 61 -37.15 -15.28 -31.10
CA GLU A 61 -36.78 -13.86 -30.99
C GLU A 61 -36.74 -13.39 -29.52
N GLN A 62 -37.72 -13.80 -28.70
CA GLN A 62 -37.72 -13.51 -27.26
C GLN A 62 -36.62 -14.24 -26.48
N GLN A 63 -36.22 -15.45 -26.88
CA GLN A 63 -35.12 -16.16 -26.21
C GLN A 63 -33.77 -15.56 -26.60
N GLU A 64 -33.56 -15.26 -27.89
CA GLU A 64 -32.36 -14.58 -28.37
C GLU A 64 -32.19 -13.22 -27.69
N ALA A 65 -33.26 -12.43 -27.56
CA ALA A 65 -33.24 -11.17 -26.81
C ALA A 65 -32.86 -11.35 -25.33
N LYS A 66 -33.44 -12.34 -24.64
CA LYS A 66 -33.12 -12.64 -23.23
C LYS A 66 -31.68 -13.13 -23.04
N ILE A 67 -31.19 -13.96 -23.94
CA ILE A 67 -29.80 -14.45 -23.93
C ILE A 67 -28.84 -13.29 -24.19
N ALA A 68 -29.12 -12.42 -25.15
CA ALA A 68 -28.30 -11.24 -25.44
C ALA A 68 -28.28 -10.24 -24.28
N GLU A 69 -29.41 -9.99 -23.62
CA GLU A 69 -29.48 -9.12 -22.44
C GLU A 69 -28.71 -9.72 -21.24
N ALA A 70 -28.89 -11.01 -20.97
CA ALA A 70 -28.16 -11.71 -19.91
C ALA A 70 -26.65 -11.76 -20.18
N ALA A 71 -26.24 -12.02 -21.43
CA ALA A 71 -24.83 -11.99 -21.84
C ALA A 71 -24.23 -10.59 -21.65
N LYS A 72 -24.92 -9.54 -22.08
CA LYS A 72 -24.48 -8.14 -21.90
C LYS A 72 -24.35 -7.76 -20.42
N LEU A 73 -25.30 -8.18 -19.56
CA LEU A 73 -25.24 -7.97 -18.11
C LEU A 73 -24.05 -8.72 -17.48
N ALA A 74 -23.82 -9.97 -17.88
CA ALA A 74 -22.69 -10.77 -17.41
C ALA A 74 -21.35 -10.19 -17.86
N GLU A 75 -21.23 -9.76 -19.12
CA GLU A 75 -20.03 -9.13 -19.66
C GLU A 75 -19.73 -7.79 -18.99
N MET A 76 -20.74 -6.94 -18.76
CA MET A 76 -20.56 -5.69 -18.02
C MET A 76 -20.08 -5.95 -16.58
N ASN A 77 -20.59 -7.00 -15.91
CA ASN A 77 -20.09 -7.39 -14.58
C ASN A 77 -18.65 -7.92 -14.62
N ALA A 78 -18.29 -8.68 -15.66
CA ALA A 78 -16.95 -9.21 -15.85
C ALA A 78 -15.94 -8.08 -16.16
N GLN A 79 -16.29 -7.14 -17.03
CA GLN A 79 -15.47 -5.96 -17.34
C GLN A 79 -15.24 -5.10 -16.10
N GLN A 80 -16.28 -4.76 -15.33
CA GLN A 80 -16.13 -3.98 -14.09
C GLN A 80 -15.24 -4.67 -13.05
N LYS A 81 -15.31 -6.00 -12.94
CA LYS A 81 -14.41 -6.78 -12.06
C LYS A 81 -12.97 -6.77 -12.57
N ALA A 82 -12.76 -6.98 -13.86
CA ALA A 82 -11.43 -6.96 -14.47
C ALA A 82 -10.78 -5.56 -14.38
N GLU A 83 -11.56 -4.49 -14.58
CA GLU A 83 -11.11 -3.11 -14.39
C GLU A 83 -10.69 -2.85 -12.93
N TYR A 84 -11.53 -3.24 -11.96
CA TYR A 84 -11.21 -3.10 -10.54
C TYR A 84 -9.98 -3.92 -10.13
N GLU A 85 -9.86 -5.17 -10.58
CA GLU A 85 -8.68 -6.01 -10.32
C GLU A 85 -7.42 -5.38 -10.94
N ARG A 86 -7.52 -4.86 -12.17
CA ARG A 86 -6.43 -4.15 -12.85
C ARG A 86 -6.08 -2.82 -12.18
N ASP A 87 -7.05 -2.10 -11.58
CA ASP A 87 -6.81 -0.93 -10.74
C ASP A 87 -6.05 -1.30 -9.46
N GLN A 88 -6.46 -2.36 -8.77
CA GLN A 88 -5.78 -2.82 -7.56
C GLN A 88 -4.35 -3.29 -7.86
N LEU A 89 -4.18 -4.14 -8.88
CA LEU A 89 -2.86 -4.65 -9.30
C LEU A 89 -1.94 -3.51 -9.76
N GLN A 90 -2.45 -2.54 -10.53
CA GLN A 90 -1.65 -1.37 -10.94
C GLN A 90 -1.20 -0.56 -9.72
N LYS A 91 -2.10 -0.32 -8.75
CA LYS A 91 -1.77 0.39 -7.53
C LYS A 91 -0.73 -0.35 -6.69
N GLU A 92 -0.85 -1.67 -6.53
CA GLU A 92 0.14 -2.48 -5.81
C GLU A 92 1.51 -2.44 -6.51
N LEU A 93 1.53 -2.51 -7.84
CA LEU A 93 2.74 -2.42 -8.66
C LEU A 93 3.43 -1.05 -8.49
N ASP A 94 2.65 0.03 -8.51
CA ASP A 94 3.17 1.40 -8.29
C ASP A 94 3.63 1.62 -6.84
N ASP A 95 2.90 1.09 -5.85
CA ASP A 95 3.30 1.10 -4.44
C ASP A 95 4.56 0.26 -4.17
N LEU A 96 4.79 -0.82 -4.91
CA LEU A 96 6.02 -1.61 -4.86
C LEU A 96 7.19 -0.88 -5.54
N ARG A 97 6.99 -0.34 -6.74
CA ARG A 97 7.98 0.49 -7.44
C ARG A 97 8.40 1.70 -6.62
N ARG A 98 7.46 2.37 -5.95
CA ARG A 98 7.78 3.50 -5.07
C ARG A 98 8.61 3.07 -3.87
N LYS A 99 8.30 1.94 -3.24
CA LYS A 99 9.12 1.39 -2.14
C LYS A 99 10.53 1.04 -2.60
N ASP A 100 10.66 0.41 -3.77
CA ASP A 100 11.96 0.02 -4.33
C ASP A 100 12.82 1.25 -4.68
N ALA A 101 12.25 2.23 -5.38
CA ALA A 101 12.92 3.50 -5.69
C ALA A 101 13.34 4.25 -4.41
N VAL A 102 12.45 4.36 -3.42
CA VAL A 102 12.76 4.97 -2.12
C VAL A 102 13.86 4.20 -1.38
N SER A 103 13.84 2.86 -1.39
CA SER A 103 14.88 2.02 -0.79
C SER A 103 16.24 2.21 -1.46
N GLY A 104 16.29 2.23 -2.79
CA GLY A 104 17.51 2.49 -3.57
C GLY A 104 18.10 3.87 -3.29
N MET A 105 17.26 4.90 -3.26
CA MET A 105 17.68 6.26 -2.86
C MET A 105 18.20 6.29 -1.40
N MET A 106 17.58 5.53 -0.49
CA MET A 106 18.01 5.41 0.91
C MET A 106 19.40 4.77 1.03
N ALA A 107 19.67 3.73 0.23
CA ALA A 107 20.96 3.05 0.21
C ALA A 107 22.09 3.98 -0.30
N GLU A 108 21.89 4.66 -1.43
CA GLU A 108 22.89 5.60 -1.96
C GLU A 108 23.08 6.83 -1.06
N SER A 109 21.99 7.36 -0.47
CA SER A 109 22.07 8.47 0.49
C SER A 109 22.84 8.08 1.75
N ARG A 110 22.62 6.88 2.29
CA ARG A 110 23.40 6.35 3.42
C ARG A 110 24.89 6.29 3.09
N LYS A 111 25.23 5.78 1.91
CA LYS A 111 26.61 5.69 1.44
C LYS A 111 27.26 7.06 1.31
N GLN A 112 26.58 8.05 0.71
CA GLN A 112 27.06 9.44 0.60
C GLN A 112 27.31 10.09 1.99
N LEU A 113 26.46 9.81 2.98
CA LEU A 113 26.67 10.27 4.35
C LEU A 113 27.87 9.57 5.01
N GLN A 114 28.02 8.26 4.82
CA GLN A 114 29.15 7.48 5.31
C GLN A 114 30.49 7.93 4.71
N GLU A 115 30.52 8.28 3.42
CA GLU A 115 31.70 8.88 2.75
C GLU A 115 32.11 10.21 3.38
N LYS A 116 31.15 10.98 3.94
CA LYS A 116 31.39 12.21 4.72
C LYS A 116 31.64 11.96 6.22
N GLY A 117 31.71 10.69 6.66
CA GLY A 117 31.92 10.30 8.06
C GLY A 117 30.68 10.44 8.95
N ILE A 118 29.49 10.66 8.36
CA ILE A 118 28.23 10.85 9.09
C ILE A 118 27.45 9.54 9.09
N SER A 119 27.14 9.00 10.27
CA SER A 119 26.25 7.85 10.43
C SER A 119 24.89 8.31 10.93
N VAL A 120 23.81 7.86 10.29
CA VAL A 120 22.44 8.33 10.53
C VAL A 120 21.45 7.16 10.48
N ASP A 121 20.51 7.13 11.42
CA ASP A 121 19.43 6.13 11.44
C ASP A 121 18.43 6.29 10.28
N ASP A 122 17.88 5.16 9.82
CA ASP A 122 16.86 5.04 8.77
C ASP A 122 15.64 5.95 9.01
N ALA A 123 15.27 6.18 10.27
CA ALA A 123 14.16 7.05 10.65
C ALA A 123 14.40 8.52 10.26
N LEU A 124 15.64 9.02 10.37
CA LEU A 124 16.00 10.36 9.93
C LEU A 124 16.32 10.39 8.43
N LEU A 125 16.96 9.34 7.91
CA LEU A 125 17.30 9.23 6.49
C LEU A 125 16.06 9.16 5.59
N SER A 126 15.02 8.42 5.99
CA SER A 126 13.72 8.38 5.28
C SER A 126 13.01 9.73 5.22
N ARG A 127 13.37 10.68 6.10
CA ARG A 127 12.84 12.06 6.09
C ARG A 127 13.58 12.99 5.12
N LEU A 128 14.79 12.60 4.70
CA LEU A 128 15.64 13.33 3.76
C LEU A 128 15.42 12.92 2.28
N ILE A 129 14.66 11.85 2.04
CA ILE A 129 14.28 11.42 0.68
C ILE A 129 13.15 12.29 0.16
N ALA A 130 13.35 12.81 -1.05
CA ALA A 130 12.37 13.54 -1.84
C ALA A 130 11.75 12.65 -2.93
N ASP A 131 10.83 13.20 -3.73
CA ASP A 131 10.21 12.45 -4.82
C ASP A 131 11.18 12.13 -5.98
N THR A 132 12.33 12.84 -6.06
CA THR A 132 13.39 12.57 -7.04
C THR A 132 14.75 12.32 -6.41
N ALA A 133 15.63 11.63 -7.16
CA ALA A 133 17.00 11.32 -6.72
C ALA A 133 17.88 12.59 -6.58
N GLU A 134 17.71 13.59 -7.45
CA GLU A 134 18.48 14.84 -7.40
C GLU A 134 18.09 15.69 -6.17
N GLU A 135 16.80 15.81 -5.88
CA GLU A 135 16.31 16.51 -4.67
C GLU A 135 16.71 15.76 -3.40
N THR A 136 16.71 14.42 -3.41
CA THR A 136 17.19 13.60 -2.30
C THR A 136 18.67 13.86 -2.05
N LYS A 137 19.50 13.85 -3.11
CA LYS A 137 20.93 14.17 -3.02
C LYS A 137 21.16 15.58 -2.49
N ALA A 138 20.48 16.60 -3.03
CA ALA A 138 20.58 17.97 -2.57
C ALA A 138 20.19 18.12 -1.08
N SER A 139 19.16 17.39 -0.63
CA SER A 139 18.74 17.35 0.77
C SER A 139 19.79 16.71 1.69
N VAL A 140 20.41 15.62 1.25
CA VAL A 140 21.48 14.92 1.96
C VAL A 140 22.77 15.75 2.00
N ASP A 141 23.12 16.42 0.91
CA ASP A 141 24.26 17.33 0.83
C ASP A 141 24.09 18.51 1.79
N ALA A 142 22.96 19.21 1.74
CA ALA A 142 22.64 20.33 2.64
C ALA A 142 22.59 19.89 4.11
N PHE A 143 22.01 18.73 4.42
CA PHE A 143 22.03 18.16 5.77
C PHE A 143 23.46 17.90 6.26
N SER A 144 24.33 17.36 5.41
CA SER A 144 25.73 17.07 5.76
C SER A 144 26.49 18.33 6.16
N GLU A 145 26.33 19.41 5.40
CA GLU A 145 26.99 20.70 5.65
C GLU A 145 26.48 21.33 6.95
N LEU A 146 25.16 21.40 7.13
CA LEU A 146 24.54 21.96 8.33
C LEU A 146 24.87 21.16 9.59
N PHE A 147 24.90 19.82 9.50
CA PHE A 147 25.27 18.95 10.60
C PHE A 147 26.72 19.19 11.04
N ASN A 148 27.67 19.19 10.10
CA ASN A 148 29.08 19.44 10.40
C ASN A 148 29.30 20.84 11.00
N ALA A 149 28.64 21.87 10.45
CA ALA A 149 28.70 23.23 10.99
C ALA A 149 28.13 23.32 12.44
N ALA A 150 27.02 22.64 12.71
CA ALA A 150 26.42 22.59 14.05
C ALA A 150 27.28 21.80 15.06
N VAL A 151 27.86 20.67 14.64
CA VAL A 151 28.80 19.88 15.45
C VAL A 151 30.06 20.70 15.76
N GLU A 152 30.66 21.37 14.77
CA GLU A 152 31.77 22.28 14.99
C GLU A 152 31.42 23.42 15.95
N ALA A 153 30.25 24.04 15.80
CA ALA A 153 29.80 25.11 16.70
C ALA A 153 29.65 24.61 18.15
N GLY A 154 29.02 23.44 18.34
CA GLY A 154 28.91 22.79 19.64
C GLY A 154 30.26 22.40 20.24
N ILE A 155 31.20 21.91 19.44
CA ILE A 155 32.58 21.62 19.87
C ILE A 155 33.28 22.92 20.29
N LYS A 156 33.16 24.00 19.50
CA LYS A 156 33.73 25.31 19.82
C LYS A 156 33.15 25.88 21.12
N GLU A 157 31.83 25.78 21.35
CA GLU A 157 31.19 26.18 22.60
C GLU A 157 31.67 25.34 23.79
N ARG A 158 31.82 24.02 23.61
CA ARG A 158 32.34 23.10 24.64
C ARG A 158 33.81 23.36 24.98
N LEU A 159 34.65 23.66 24.00
CA LEU A 159 36.07 24.04 24.20
C LEU A 159 36.21 25.44 24.80
N ALA A 160 35.35 26.38 24.40
CA ALA A 160 35.19 27.68 25.05
C ALA A 160 34.41 27.58 26.39
N GLY A 161 34.19 26.37 26.89
CA GLY A 161 33.38 26.07 28.06
C GLY A 161 33.79 26.91 29.26
N LYS A 162 32.78 27.31 30.05
CA LYS A 162 32.87 28.28 31.16
C LYS A 162 34.28 28.39 31.72
N ALA A 163 34.94 29.50 31.40
CA ALA A 163 36.19 29.89 32.03
C ALA A 163 36.08 29.63 33.54
N PRO A 164 37.10 29.01 34.17
CA PRO A 164 37.06 28.76 35.61
C PRO A 164 36.63 30.07 36.25
N LYS A 165 35.58 30.02 37.09
CA LYS A 165 35.11 31.20 37.84
C LYS A 165 36.38 31.83 38.39
N ALA A 166 36.74 33.01 37.86
CA ALA A 166 37.93 33.69 38.32
C ALA A 166 37.71 33.78 39.83
N THR A 167 38.58 33.11 40.60
CA THR A 167 38.64 33.33 42.03
C THR A 167 38.99 34.80 42.11
N THR A 168 37.96 35.64 42.30
CA THR A 168 38.12 37.07 42.52
C THR A 168 39.23 37.15 43.53
N PRO A 169 40.40 37.74 43.20
CA PRO A 169 41.49 37.82 44.16
C PRO A 169 40.88 38.45 45.39
N ALA A 170 40.82 37.68 46.48
CA ALA A 170 39.97 37.99 47.63
C ALA A 170 40.30 39.44 48.01
N LYS A 171 39.32 40.35 47.90
CA LYS A 171 39.57 41.80 47.86
C LYS A 171 40.55 42.11 48.98
N ALA A 172 41.79 42.46 48.62
CA ALA A 172 42.83 42.68 49.60
C ALA A 172 42.29 43.72 50.57
N MET A 173 42.15 43.33 51.85
CA MET A 173 41.53 44.19 52.85
C MET A 173 42.27 45.51 52.83
N THR A 174 41.59 46.61 52.56
CA THR A 174 42.23 47.92 52.61
C THR A 174 42.25 48.44 54.04
N ARG A 175 43.11 49.42 54.33
CA ARG A 175 43.13 50.13 55.61
C ARG A 175 41.74 50.62 56.04
N ASP A 176 40.96 51.12 55.08
CA ASP A 176 39.61 51.63 55.30
C ASP A 176 38.59 50.50 55.53
N ASP A 177 38.68 49.39 54.78
CA ASP A 177 37.86 48.19 55.03
C ASP A 177 38.08 47.65 56.46
N ILE A 178 39.33 47.66 56.94
CA ILE A 178 39.68 47.24 58.30
C ILE A 178 39.13 48.24 59.33
N MET A 179 39.32 49.55 59.12
CA MET A 179 38.80 50.57 60.05
C MET A 179 37.25 50.60 60.10
N ALA A 180 36.56 50.15 59.05
CA ALA A 180 35.11 50.05 59.00
C ALA A 180 34.51 48.88 59.81
N ILE A 181 35.32 47.92 60.28
CA ILE A 181 34.87 46.80 61.13
C ILE A 181 34.28 47.35 62.44
N GLN A 182 32.98 47.19 62.68
CA GLN A 182 32.31 47.78 63.85
C GLN A 182 32.82 47.23 65.19
N ASP A 183 33.12 45.94 65.26
CA ASP A 183 33.68 45.30 66.45
C ASP A 183 35.14 45.73 66.67
N THR A 184 35.42 46.29 67.85
CA THR A 184 36.73 46.80 68.24
C THR A 184 37.78 45.70 68.39
N GLU A 185 37.44 44.52 68.91
CA GLU A 185 38.41 43.43 69.04
C GLU A 185 38.75 42.85 67.67
N ALA A 186 37.73 42.61 66.83
CA ALA A 186 37.92 42.13 65.47
C ALA A 186 38.76 43.13 64.64
N ARG A 187 38.49 44.43 64.78
CA ARG A 187 39.29 45.50 64.16
C ARG A 187 40.75 45.46 64.62
N GLN A 188 40.99 45.35 65.93
CA GLN A 188 42.36 45.31 66.47
C GLN A 188 43.12 44.08 65.99
N ARG A 189 42.48 42.90 65.89
CA ARG A 189 43.11 41.70 65.32
C ARG A 189 43.45 41.90 63.83
N ALA A 190 42.51 42.40 63.03
CA ALA A 190 42.76 42.70 61.61
C ALA A 190 43.87 43.75 61.39
N ILE A 191 44.04 44.72 62.30
CA ILE A 191 45.18 45.66 62.27
C ILE A 191 46.52 44.95 62.55
N HIS A 192 46.56 43.98 63.47
CA HIS A 192 47.77 43.19 63.76
C HIS A 192 48.09 42.18 62.65
N GLU A 193 47.08 41.63 61.99
CA GLU A 193 47.24 40.68 60.87
C GLU A 193 47.64 41.39 59.56
N HIS A 194 47.36 42.69 59.43
CA HIS A 194 47.69 43.52 58.27
C HIS A 194 48.45 44.80 58.66
N MET A 195 49.44 44.70 59.56
CA MET A 195 50.19 45.86 60.08
C MET A 195 50.87 46.69 58.98
N ASP A 196 51.27 46.05 57.88
CA ASP A 196 51.81 46.64 56.65
C ASP A 196 50.91 47.74 56.03
N LEU A 197 49.58 47.69 56.24
CA LEU A 197 48.64 48.74 55.78
C LEU A 197 48.55 49.95 56.73
N PHE A 198 49.12 49.83 57.93
CA PHE A 198 49.14 50.84 58.97
C PHE A 198 50.55 51.39 59.25
N SER A 199 51.58 50.76 58.68
CA SER A 199 53.00 51.07 58.88
C SER A 199 53.56 52.00 57.79
N ASN A 200 53.08 53.25 57.77
CA ASN A 200 53.58 54.32 56.89
C ASN A 200 53.46 55.69 57.55
#